data_AF-A0A4R6LHJ4-F1
#
_entry.id   AF-A0A4R6LHJ4-F1
#
_cell.length_a   1.000
_cell.length_b   1.000
_cell.length_c   1.000
_cell.angle_alpha   90.00
_cell.angle_beta   90.00
_cell.angle_gamma   90.00
#
_symmetry.space_group_name_H-M   'P 1'
#
loop_
_entity.id
_entity.type
_entity.pdbx_description
1 polymer ?
#
loop_
_entity_poly.entity_id
_entity_poly.type
_entity_poly.pdbx_seq_one_letter_code
_entity_poly.pdbx_strand_id
1 'polypeptide(L)'
;MQDSLDEFNEFRSEMNDLILEEGDLNTKRFFNLDHKVYQDGKLPAKTKELLGLVSSLVLRCDDCITYHIIEAVKRGWSREEIYEAMNVGLIVGGSIVIPHLRRAAKLLEELEPDKSKEDISAVEKEESSDESDKREMKNLDKYQEFKVYTDGACLGNPGPGGYAAVILNPDFQKLKTVSGSEKDSTNNRMELKAVIEALKIIPKNTRVELYSDSTYVLNGLSNWIEGWKRNGWKTAAKKAVANQDLWQQLDQLSSDFELTYQKVKGHSGDQFNDEVDILAKKEAEKI
;
A
#
# COMPACT_ATOMS: atom_id res chain seq x y z
N MET A 1 16.27 7.87 12.85
CA MET A 1 15.53 6.66 12.38
C MET A 1 15.63 5.51 13.38
N GLN A 2 16.79 5.25 14.00
CA GLN A 2 16.83 4.77 15.40
C GLN A 2 16.25 5.86 16.33
N ASP A 3 16.53 7.13 15.99
CA ASP A 3 16.04 8.32 16.68
C ASP A 3 14.53 8.36 16.89
N SER A 4 13.69 7.84 15.98
CA SER A 4 12.22 7.91 16.15
C SER A 4 11.69 6.95 17.22
N LEU A 5 12.38 5.84 17.45
CA LEU A 5 12.02 4.87 18.49
C LEU A 5 12.59 5.29 19.83
N ASP A 6 13.82 5.80 19.82
CA ASP A 6 14.47 6.36 21.00
C ASP A 6 13.72 7.61 21.47
N GLU A 7 13.31 8.49 20.56
CA GLU A 7 12.40 9.64 20.83
C GLU A 7 11.07 9.18 21.43
N PHE A 8 10.45 8.11 20.91
CA PHE A 8 9.21 7.58 21.48
C PHE A 8 9.41 7.07 22.92
N ASN A 9 10.49 6.33 23.18
CA ASN A 9 10.80 5.81 24.51
C ASN A 9 11.18 6.93 25.49
N GLU A 10 11.97 7.91 25.03
CA GLU A 10 12.41 9.06 25.79
C GLU A 10 11.23 9.95 26.16
N PHE A 11 10.42 10.35 25.17
CA PHE A 11 9.20 11.12 25.38
C PHE A 11 8.26 10.44 26.37
N ARG A 12 8.05 9.12 26.22
CA ARG A 12 7.19 8.36 27.13
C ARG A 12 7.76 8.32 28.55
N SER A 13 9.07 8.15 28.71
CA SER A 13 9.72 8.15 30.02
C SER A 13 9.57 9.52 30.69
N GLU A 14 9.91 10.59 29.98
CA GLU A 14 9.81 11.97 30.48
C GLU A 14 8.38 12.32 30.89
N MET A 15 7.39 11.99 30.05
CA MET A 15 5.99 12.27 30.37
C MET A 15 5.49 11.42 31.54
N ASN A 16 5.95 10.18 31.70
CA ASN A 16 5.61 9.36 32.86
C ASN A 16 6.18 9.96 34.14
N ASP A 17 7.42 10.43 34.12
CA ASP A 17 8.06 11.05 35.28
C ASP A 17 7.31 12.32 35.69
N LEU A 18 6.95 13.17 34.72
CA LEU A 18 6.13 14.36 34.95
C LEU A 18 4.75 14.02 35.55
N ILE A 19 4.07 13.03 35.00
CA ILE A 19 2.76 12.57 35.50
C ILE A 19 2.87 12.02 36.92
N LEU A 20 3.95 11.30 37.23
CA LEU A 20 4.19 10.77 38.57
C LEU A 20 4.62 11.84 39.57
N GLU A 21 5.35 12.87 39.14
CA GLU A 21 5.74 13.99 40.01
C GLU A 21 4.51 14.81 40.43
N GLU A 22 3.71 15.26 39.45
CA GLU A 22 2.50 16.07 39.64
C GLU A 22 1.29 15.26 40.13
N GLY A 23 1.33 13.94 39.92
CA GLY A 23 0.23 13.03 40.22
C GLY A 23 -0.04 12.84 41.70
N ASP A 24 -1.33 12.71 42.03
CA ASP A 24 -1.77 12.35 43.37
C ASP A 24 -1.47 10.87 43.71
N LEU A 25 -1.83 10.45 44.92
CA LEU A 25 -1.63 9.06 45.37
C LEU A 25 -2.36 8.05 44.48
N ASN A 26 -3.48 8.42 43.86
CA ASN A 26 -4.27 7.52 43.02
C ASN A 26 -3.58 7.30 41.68
N THR A 27 -3.07 8.37 41.05
CA THR A 27 -2.27 8.28 39.82
C THR A 27 -1.06 7.36 40.03
N LYS A 28 -0.30 7.58 41.11
CA LYS A 28 0.88 6.75 41.45
C LYS A 28 0.52 5.27 41.63
N ARG A 29 -0.61 4.98 42.28
CA ARG A 29 -1.09 3.61 42.47
C ARG A 29 -1.48 2.95 41.15
N PHE A 30 -2.15 3.68 40.26
CA PHE A 30 -2.56 3.14 38.97
C PHE A 30 -1.36 2.76 38.11
N PHE A 31 -0.38 3.66 37.99
CA PHE A 31 0.87 3.38 37.27
C PHE A 31 1.64 2.20 37.87
N ASN A 32 1.62 2.04 39.21
CA ASN A 32 2.23 0.88 39.85
C ASN A 32 1.51 -0.44 39.49
N LEU A 33 0.18 -0.42 39.40
CA LEU A 33 -0.61 -1.57 38.99
C LEU A 33 -0.36 -1.93 37.52
N ASP A 34 -0.35 -0.94 36.64
CA ASP A 34 -0.04 -1.09 35.22
C ASP A 34 1.35 -1.70 35.02
N HIS A 35 2.37 -1.19 35.69
CA HIS A 35 3.70 -1.78 35.61
C HIS A 35 3.77 -3.22 36.17
N LYS A 36 3.12 -3.47 37.32
CA LYS A 36 3.15 -4.79 37.97
C LYS A 36 2.41 -5.86 37.17
N VAL A 37 1.36 -5.53 36.42
CA VAL A 37 0.58 -6.55 35.72
C VAL A 37 1.45 -7.29 34.69
N TYR A 38 2.40 -6.60 34.05
CA TYR A 38 3.32 -7.15 33.05
C TYR A 38 4.58 -7.80 33.61
N GLN A 39 4.75 -7.92 34.93
CA GLN A 39 5.86 -8.68 35.55
C GLN A 39 5.59 -10.20 35.54
N ASP A 40 6.62 -11.01 35.76
CA ASP A 40 6.47 -12.47 35.82
C ASP A 40 5.53 -12.90 36.96
N GLY A 41 4.72 -13.92 36.68
CA GLY A 41 3.81 -14.52 37.65
C GLY A 41 3.42 -15.92 37.23
N LYS A 42 2.13 -16.26 37.36
CA LYS A 42 1.61 -17.55 36.83
C LYS A 42 1.68 -17.62 35.31
N LEU A 43 1.53 -16.48 34.64
CA LEU A 43 1.88 -16.31 33.24
C LEU A 43 3.22 -15.59 33.16
N PRO A 44 4.13 -16.02 32.27
CA PRO A 44 5.36 -15.29 31.98
C PRO A 44 5.05 -13.88 31.49
N ALA A 45 5.90 -12.92 31.85
CA ALA A 45 5.79 -11.54 31.39
C ALA A 45 5.77 -11.44 29.86
N LYS A 46 6.60 -12.26 29.19
CA LYS A 46 6.62 -12.43 27.73
C LYS A 46 5.22 -12.70 27.18
N THR A 47 4.46 -13.64 27.75
CA THR A 47 3.08 -13.94 27.33
C THR A 47 2.11 -12.79 27.59
N LYS A 48 2.28 -12.08 28.71
CA LYS A 48 1.40 -10.95 29.05
C LYS A 48 1.51 -9.79 28.08
N GLU A 49 2.69 -9.54 27.51
CA GLU A 49 2.83 -8.52 26.45
C GLU A 49 2.01 -8.87 25.20
N LEU A 50 1.93 -10.15 24.79
CA LEU A 50 1.05 -10.54 23.67
C LEU A 50 -0.43 -10.34 24.01
N LEU A 51 -0.82 -10.63 25.26
CA LEU A 51 -2.19 -10.36 25.71
C LEU A 51 -2.50 -8.86 25.68
N GLY A 52 -1.54 -8.03 26.10
CA GLY A 52 -1.61 -6.57 26.00
C GLY A 52 -1.71 -6.10 24.56
N LEU A 53 -0.91 -6.65 23.64
CA LEU A 53 -0.94 -6.36 22.21
C LEU A 53 -2.32 -6.66 21.60
N VAL A 54 -2.84 -7.86 21.81
CA VAL A 54 -4.16 -8.27 21.29
C VAL A 54 -5.25 -7.37 21.84
N SER A 55 -5.23 -7.08 23.15
CA SER A 55 -6.20 -6.19 23.78
C SER A 55 -6.14 -4.77 23.21
N SER A 56 -4.93 -4.26 22.99
CA SER A 56 -4.69 -2.91 22.44
C SER A 56 -5.12 -2.79 20.98
N LEU A 57 -4.96 -3.85 20.19
CA LEU A 57 -5.46 -3.93 18.82
C LEU A 57 -6.98 -3.86 18.77
N VAL A 58 -7.66 -4.62 19.63
CA VAL A 58 -9.13 -4.60 19.71
C VAL A 58 -9.63 -3.24 20.21
N LEU A 59 -8.90 -2.60 21.14
CA LEU A 59 -9.18 -1.25 21.61
C LEU A 59 -8.76 -0.14 20.64
N ARG A 60 -8.00 -0.47 19.57
CA ARG A 60 -7.55 0.45 18.52
C ARG A 60 -6.68 1.60 19.04
N CYS A 61 -5.78 1.29 19.97
CA CYS A 61 -4.86 2.27 20.55
C CYS A 61 -3.43 2.10 20.01
N ASP A 62 -3.00 2.96 19.09
CA ASP A 62 -1.69 2.87 18.43
C ASP A 62 -0.51 2.98 19.40
N ASP A 63 -0.60 3.82 20.42
CA ASP A 63 0.48 3.99 21.42
C ASP A 63 0.64 2.75 22.29
N CYS A 64 -0.47 2.12 22.68
CA CYS A 64 -0.45 0.85 23.43
C CYS A 64 0.04 -0.31 22.56
N ILE A 65 -0.37 -0.36 21.28
CA ILE A 65 0.10 -1.35 20.31
C ILE A 65 1.62 -1.24 20.13
N THR A 66 2.12 -0.01 19.93
CA THR A 66 3.54 0.30 19.79
C THR A 66 4.32 -0.18 21.00
N TYR A 67 3.85 0.17 22.20
CA TYR A 67 4.45 -0.27 23.46
C TYR A 67 4.56 -1.79 23.56
N HIS A 68 3.45 -2.52 23.34
CA HIS A 68 3.46 -3.98 23.49
C HIS A 68 4.27 -4.70 22.42
N ILE A 69 4.39 -4.14 21.20
CA ILE A 69 5.28 -4.68 20.18
C ILE A 69 6.74 -4.55 20.60
N ILE A 70 7.16 -3.36 21.07
CA ILE A 70 8.52 -3.12 21.53
C ILE A 70 8.88 -4.07 22.68
N GLU A 71 7.99 -4.20 23.68
CA GLU A 71 8.22 -5.08 24.82
C GLU A 71 8.17 -6.56 24.43
N ALA A 72 7.31 -6.96 23.48
CA ALA A 72 7.29 -8.32 22.97
C ALA A 72 8.61 -8.70 22.29
N VAL A 73 9.16 -7.82 21.44
CA VAL A 73 10.46 -8.02 20.78
C VAL A 73 11.59 -8.07 21.81
N LYS A 74 11.64 -7.13 22.77
CA LYS A 74 12.66 -7.13 23.85
C LYS A 74 12.65 -8.41 24.67
N ARG A 75 11.48 -9.01 24.87
CA ARG A 75 11.30 -10.28 25.59
C ARG A 75 11.51 -11.50 24.70
N GLY A 76 11.95 -11.30 23.46
CA GLY A 76 12.38 -12.36 22.55
C GLY A 76 11.25 -13.10 21.85
N TRP A 77 10.08 -12.48 21.64
CA TRP A 77 9.14 -12.98 20.64
C TRP A 77 9.71 -12.73 19.24
N SER A 78 9.60 -13.74 18.38
CA SER A 78 9.89 -13.57 16.96
C SER A 78 8.81 -12.72 16.29
N ARG A 79 9.17 -12.08 15.17
CA ARG A 79 8.22 -11.38 14.30
C ARG A 79 7.03 -12.27 13.92
N GLU A 80 7.28 -13.53 13.56
CA GLU A 80 6.26 -14.51 13.18
C GLU A 80 5.24 -14.74 14.30
N GLU A 81 5.71 -14.97 15.53
CA GLU A 81 4.84 -15.15 16.70
C GLU A 81 4.03 -13.88 17.02
N ILE A 82 4.59 -12.68 16.82
CA ILE A 82 3.88 -11.42 17.01
C ILE A 82 2.78 -11.26 15.95
N TYR A 83 3.05 -11.60 14.68
CA TYR A 83 2.03 -11.58 13.62
C TYR A 83 0.89 -12.58 13.89
N GLU A 84 1.19 -13.76 14.42
CA GLU A 84 0.15 -14.71 14.83
C GLU A 84 -0.75 -14.12 15.92
N ALA A 85 -0.19 -13.45 16.93
CA ALA A 85 -0.98 -12.74 17.94
C ALA A 85 -1.80 -11.60 17.33
N MET A 86 -1.22 -10.81 16.42
CA MET A 86 -1.93 -9.76 15.69
C MET A 86 -3.13 -10.30 14.89
N ASN A 87 -3.02 -11.50 14.32
CA ASN A 87 -4.12 -12.16 13.63
C ASN A 87 -5.27 -12.52 14.59
N VAL A 88 -4.97 -12.92 15.83
CA VAL A 88 -6.02 -13.08 16.87
C VAL A 88 -6.73 -11.75 17.10
N GLY A 89 -5.97 -10.64 17.24
CA GLY A 89 -6.54 -9.29 17.36
C GLY A 89 -7.43 -8.90 16.17
N LEU A 90 -7.03 -9.26 14.95
CA LEU A 90 -7.81 -9.02 13.72
C LEU A 90 -9.14 -9.79 13.73
N ILE A 91 -9.13 -11.06 14.13
CA ILE A 91 -10.36 -11.87 14.17
C ILE A 91 -11.31 -11.38 15.26
N VAL A 92 -10.78 -10.98 16.43
CA VAL A 92 -11.60 -10.50 17.55
C VAL A 92 -12.14 -9.08 17.28
N GLY A 93 -11.31 -8.18 16.76
CA GLY A 93 -11.69 -6.78 16.53
C GLY A 93 -12.28 -6.49 15.15
N GLY A 94 -12.14 -7.40 14.19
CA GLY A 94 -12.61 -7.23 12.81
C GLY A 94 -11.78 -6.27 11.98
N SER A 95 -12.29 -5.91 10.79
CA SER A 95 -11.54 -5.12 9.80
C SER A 95 -11.13 -3.72 10.27
N ILE A 96 -11.76 -3.18 11.32
CA ILE A 96 -11.39 -1.89 11.93
C ILE A 96 -10.01 -1.90 12.58
N VAL A 97 -9.42 -3.08 12.82
CA VAL A 97 -8.07 -3.23 13.38
C VAL A 97 -7.00 -3.04 12.29
N ILE A 98 -7.34 -3.19 11.00
CA ILE A 98 -6.39 -3.17 9.88
C ILE A 98 -5.51 -1.91 9.83
N PRO A 99 -6.01 -0.66 10.02
CA PRO A 99 -5.15 0.52 10.05
C PRO A 99 -4.07 0.45 11.14
N HIS A 100 -4.38 -0.16 12.28
CA HIS A 100 -3.46 -0.34 13.39
C HIS A 100 -2.46 -1.46 13.09
N LEU A 101 -2.88 -2.53 12.41
CA LEU A 101 -1.98 -3.58 11.92
C LEU A 101 -0.93 -3.01 10.95
N ARG A 102 -1.29 -2.06 10.09
CA ARG A 102 -0.34 -1.41 9.16
C ARG A 102 0.77 -0.67 9.91
N ARG A 103 0.41 0.07 10.97
CA ARG A 103 1.39 0.79 11.81
C ARG A 103 2.25 -0.17 12.62
N ALA A 104 1.63 -1.20 13.20
CA ALA A 104 2.33 -2.29 13.87
C ALA A 104 3.32 -3.02 12.96
N ALA A 105 2.94 -3.29 11.70
CA ALA A 105 3.79 -3.94 10.72
C ALA A 105 5.03 -3.09 10.37
N LYS A 106 4.83 -1.77 10.20
CA LYS A 106 5.92 -0.80 9.99
C LYS A 106 6.89 -0.80 11.17
N LEU A 107 6.38 -0.72 12.40
CA LEU A 107 7.20 -0.75 13.61
C LEU A 107 8.04 -2.03 13.72
N LEU A 108 7.44 -3.19 13.42
CA LEU A 108 8.16 -4.47 13.43
C LEU A 108 9.30 -4.53 12.40
N GLU A 109 9.17 -3.83 11.28
CA GLU A 109 10.24 -3.70 10.27
C GLU A 109 11.38 -2.82 10.78
N GLU A 110 11.05 -1.72 11.45
CA GLU A 110 12.02 -0.81 12.06
C GLU A 110 12.82 -1.47 13.21
N LEU A 111 12.21 -2.42 13.93
CA LEU A 111 12.83 -3.13 15.05
C LEU A 111 13.79 -4.27 14.65
N GLU A 112 13.84 -4.67 13.38
CA GLU A 112 14.75 -5.71 12.87
C GLU A 112 15.78 -5.15 11.86
N PRO A 113 16.74 -4.31 12.29
CA PRO A 113 17.69 -3.65 11.37
C PRO A 113 18.76 -4.58 10.77
N ASP A 114 18.83 -5.87 11.16
CA ASP A 114 19.96 -6.76 10.85
C ASP A 114 19.64 -7.93 9.89
N LYS A 115 18.45 -7.92 9.25
CA LYS A 115 18.20 -8.74 8.04
C LYS A 115 18.34 -7.94 6.73
N SER A 116 18.63 -6.65 6.80
CA SER A 116 18.66 -5.74 5.65
C SER A 116 20.06 -5.38 5.15
N LYS A 117 21.14 -5.80 5.83
CA LYS A 117 22.51 -5.40 5.43
C LYS A 117 23.21 -6.30 4.42
N GLU A 118 22.67 -7.47 4.09
CA GLU A 118 23.15 -8.24 2.93
C GLU A 118 22.37 -7.96 1.63
N ASP A 119 21.19 -7.33 1.69
CA ASP A 119 20.32 -7.18 0.51
C ASP A 119 19.81 -5.76 0.19
N ILE A 120 20.20 -4.70 0.92
CA ILE A 120 19.67 -3.33 0.68
C ILE A 120 20.77 -2.25 0.52
N SER A 121 22.02 -2.62 0.22
CA SER A 121 23.10 -1.62 0.02
C SER A 121 23.41 -1.25 -1.45
N ALA A 122 22.61 -1.71 -2.42
CA ALA A 122 22.87 -1.43 -3.84
C ALA A 122 21.80 -0.58 -4.56
N VAL A 123 20.78 -0.07 -3.86
CA VAL A 123 19.69 0.69 -4.49
C VAL A 123 19.70 2.11 -3.95
N GLU A 124 20.58 2.92 -4.52
CA GLU A 124 20.38 4.37 -4.71
C GLU A 124 21.71 4.97 -5.20
N LYS A 125 22.10 4.66 -6.45
CA LYS A 125 22.81 5.58 -7.32
C LYS A 125 22.34 5.38 -8.75
N GLU A 126 22.09 6.50 -9.39
CA GLU A 126 21.48 6.67 -10.71
C GLU A 126 22.25 6.00 -11.85
N GLU A 127 21.53 5.84 -12.97
CA GLU A 127 21.97 5.64 -14.37
C GLU A 127 22.21 4.21 -14.88
N SER A 128 21.19 3.63 -15.54
CA SER A 128 21.06 3.62 -17.02
C SER A 128 20.11 2.51 -17.49
N SER A 129 19.47 2.76 -18.63
CA SER A 129 18.09 2.40 -18.97
C SER A 129 17.82 1.00 -19.54
N ASP A 130 18.77 0.08 -19.65
CA ASP A 130 18.55 -1.11 -20.49
C ASP A 130 18.71 -2.50 -19.81
N GLU A 131 19.21 -2.60 -18.56
CA GLU A 131 19.43 -3.90 -17.89
C GLU A 131 18.59 -4.16 -16.62
N SER A 132 17.87 -3.15 -16.09
CA SER A 132 17.02 -3.25 -14.89
C SER A 132 15.80 -4.15 -15.06
N ASP A 133 15.22 -4.19 -16.27
CA ASP A 133 13.94 -4.87 -16.51
C ASP A 133 14.02 -6.39 -16.32
N LYS A 134 15.19 -7.01 -16.49
CA LYS A 134 15.33 -8.48 -16.41
C LYS A 134 15.45 -9.04 -15.00
N ARG A 135 15.87 -8.24 -14.01
CA ARG A 135 15.98 -8.69 -12.61
C ARG A 135 14.72 -8.39 -11.79
N GLU A 136 14.01 -7.31 -12.08
CA GLU A 136 12.73 -7.00 -11.43
C GLU A 136 11.57 -7.91 -11.87
N MET A 137 11.59 -8.41 -13.11
CA MET A 137 10.57 -9.34 -13.62
C MET A 137 10.48 -10.65 -12.80
N LYS A 138 11.61 -11.08 -12.20
CA LYS A 138 11.69 -12.33 -11.42
C LYS A 138 10.81 -12.34 -10.16
N ASN A 139 10.36 -11.19 -9.66
CA ASN A 139 9.48 -11.13 -8.48
C ASN A 139 7.99 -11.20 -8.85
N LEU A 140 7.61 -10.72 -10.03
CA LEU A 140 6.22 -10.77 -10.50
C LEU A 140 5.83 -12.19 -10.92
N ASP A 141 6.73 -12.94 -11.56
CA ASP A 141 6.48 -14.32 -12.03
C ASP A 141 6.02 -15.31 -10.93
N LYS A 142 6.24 -14.95 -9.66
CA LYS A 142 5.81 -15.75 -8.49
C LYS A 142 4.29 -15.75 -8.30
N TYR A 143 3.58 -14.76 -8.85
CA TYR A 143 2.15 -14.57 -8.63
C TYR A 143 1.36 -14.86 -9.90
N GLN A 144 0.16 -15.42 -9.72
CA GLN A 144 -0.80 -15.70 -10.79
C GLN A 144 -2.01 -14.75 -10.77
N GLU A 145 -2.09 -13.91 -9.75
CA GLU A 145 -3.14 -12.92 -9.56
C GLU A 145 -2.53 -11.62 -9.05
N PHE A 146 -2.97 -10.50 -9.60
CA PHE A 146 -2.52 -9.17 -9.27
C PHE A 146 -3.69 -8.24 -9.03
N LYS A 147 -3.50 -7.28 -8.12
CA LYS A 147 -4.41 -6.15 -7.94
C LYS A 147 -3.71 -4.89 -8.41
N VAL A 148 -4.36 -4.13 -9.27
CA VAL A 148 -3.73 -2.98 -9.93
C VAL A 148 -4.60 -1.77 -9.72
N TYR A 149 -4.06 -0.77 -9.03
CA TYR A 149 -4.69 0.55 -8.90
C TYR A 149 -4.11 1.47 -9.97
N THR A 150 -4.96 2.24 -10.63
CA THR A 150 -4.54 3.14 -11.72
C THR A 150 -5.24 4.47 -11.68
N ASP A 151 -4.49 5.55 -11.93
CA ASP A 151 -5.04 6.89 -12.08
C ASP A 151 -4.23 7.73 -13.08
N GLY A 152 -4.87 8.78 -13.60
CA GLY A 152 -4.29 9.73 -14.53
C GLY A 152 -4.74 11.15 -14.22
N ALA A 153 -3.79 12.08 -14.26
CA ALA A 153 -4.01 13.49 -13.99
C ALA A 153 -3.49 14.36 -15.14
N CYS A 154 -4.10 15.53 -15.33
CA CYS A 154 -3.68 16.48 -16.34
C CYS A 154 -3.81 17.93 -15.84
N LEU A 155 -2.73 18.71 -15.95
CA LEU A 155 -2.68 20.13 -15.63
C LEU A 155 -3.25 20.94 -16.79
N GLY A 156 -4.58 21.00 -16.86
CA GLY A 156 -5.31 21.50 -18.04
C GLY A 156 -5.69 20.35 -18.98
N ASN A 157 -6.74 20.55 -19.78
CA ASN A 157 -7.30 19.48 -20.62
C ASN A 157 -7.63 20.00 -22.04
N PRO A 158 -6.68 20.01 -22.99
CA PRO A 158 -5.36 19.36 -22.93
C PRO A 158 -4.29 20.15 -22.15
N GLY A 159 -3.22 19.47 -21.72
CA GLY A 159 -2.08 20.04 -20.99
C GLY A 159 -1.05 18.98 -20.56
N PRO A 160 -0.05 19.35 -19.74
CA PRO A 160 0.88 18.40 -19.15
C PRO A 160 0.14 17.33 -18.34
N GLY A 161 0.36 16.07 -18.67
CA GLY A 161 -0.31 14.93 -18.08
C GLY A 161 0.67 14.02 -17.35
N GLY A 162 0.16 13.33 -16.34
CA GLY A 162 0.87 12.28 -15.62
C GLY A 162 -0.04 11.09 -15.38
N TYR A 163 0.53 9.89 -15.40
CA TYR A 163 -0.17 8.65 -15.12
C TYR A 163 0.57 7.88 -14.04
N ALA A 164 -0.15 7.08 -13.26
CA ALA A 164 0.43 6.19 -12.29
C ALA A 164 -0.39 4.91 -12.12
N ALA A 165 0.33 3.82 -11.86
CA ALA A 165 -0.24 2.54 -11.51
C ALA A 165 0.56 1.89 -10.37
N VAL A 166 -0.15 1.28 -9.43
CA VAL A 166 0.44 0.50 -8.34
C VAL A 166 -0.02 -0.95 -8.51
N ILE A 167 0.95 -1.86 -8.65
CA ILE A 167 0.74 -3.29 -8.82
C ILE A 167 1.01 -3.98 -7.50
N LEU A 168 0.04 -4.75 -7.05
CA LEU A 168 0.02 -5.46 -5.78
C LEU A 168 -0.15 -6.95 -6.01
N ASN A 169 0.34 -7.75 -5.07
CA ASN A 169 -0.02 -9.16 -4.98
C ASN A 169 -1.44 -9.34 -4.40
N PRO A 170 -1.97 -10.56 -4.32
CA PRO A 170 -3.31 -10.82 -3.76
C PRO A 170 -3.47 -10.37 -2.29
N ASP A 171 -2.37 -10.28 -1.53
CA ASP A 171 -2.33 -9.85 -0.13
C ASP A 171 -2.18 -8.32 0.02
N PHE A 172 -2.35 -7.54 -1.06
CA PHE A 172 -2.18 -6.08 -1.10
C PHE A 172 -0.76 -5.61 -0.75
N GLN A 173 0.24 -6.48 -0.85
CA GLN A 173 1.63 -6.06 -0.80
C GLN A 173 2.03 -5.44 -2.13
N LYS A 174 2.65 -4.25 -2.07
CA LYS A 174 3.12 -3.55 -3.24
C LYS A 174 4.31 -4.26 -3.86
N LEU A 175 4.17 -4.63 -5.12
CA LEU A 175 5.22 -5.28 -5.91
C LEU A 175 5.96 -4.28 -6.77
N LYS A 176 5.23 -3.36 -7.40
CA LYS A 176 5.82 -2.35 -8.29
C LYS A 176 4.91 -1.14 -8.42
N THR A 177 5.51 0.02 -8.65
CA THR A 177 4.83 1.25 -9.07
C THR A 177 5.34 1.63 -10.46
N VAL A 178 4.44 2.04 -11.33
CA VAL A 178 4.75 2.54 -12.67
C VAL A 178 4.17 3.94 -12.78
N SER A 179 4.96 4.91 -13.18
CA SER A 179 4.50 6.28 -13.40
C SER A 179 5.26 6.95 -14.53
N GLY A 180 4.67 7.97 -15.12
CA GLY A 180 5.33 8.77 -16.16
C GLY A 180 4.50 9.99 -16.56
N SER A 181 5.09 10.83 -17.42
CA SER A 181 4.52 12.12 -17.80
C SER A 181 4.54 12.37 -19.31
N GLU A 182 3.64 13.23 -19.77
CA GLU A 182 3.53 13.68 -21.17
C GLU A 182 3.20 15.17 -21.26
N LYS A 183 3.94 15.91 -22.10
CA LYS A 183 3.81 17.37 -22.23
C LYS A 183 2.44 17.86 -22.72
N ASP A 184 1.79 17.11 -23.59
CA ASP A 184 0.50 17.49 -24.19
C ASP A 184 -0.42 16.27 -24.23
N SER A 185 -1.29 16.17 -23.24
CA SER A 185 -2.18 15.03 -23.04
C SER A 185 -3.55 15.49 -22.52
N THR A 186 -4.40 14.54 -22.15
CA THR A 186 -5.72 14.75 -21.54
C THR A 186 -5.89 13.77 -20.38
N ASN A 187 -6.82 14.04 -19.47
CA ASN A 187 -7.07 13.14 -18.33
C ASN A 187 -7.34 11.70 -18.78
N ASN A 188 -8.28 11.54 -19.72
CA ASN A 188 -8.65 10.23 -20.27
C ASN A 188 -7.49 9.48 -20.92
N ARG A 189 -6.54 10.20 -21.54
CA ARG A 189 -5.35 9.55 -22.13
C ARG A 189 -4.41 9.05 -21.03
N MET A 190 -4.23 9.83 -19.97
CA MET A 190 -3.37 9.44 -18.84
C MET A 190 -3.97 8.27 -18.05
N GLU A 191 -5.28 8.28 -17.83
CA GLU A 191 -5.99 7.16 -17.22
C GLU A 191 -5.81 5.86 -18.04
N LEU A 192 -5.91 5.93 -19.37
CA LEU A 192 -5.66 4.76 -20.23
C LEU A 192 -4.19 4.31 -20.19
N LYS A 193 -3.25 5.27 -20.20
CA LYS A 193 -1.82 4.95 -20.13
C LYS A 193 -1.43 4.26 -18.83
N ALA A 194 -2.01 4.67 -17.70
CA ALA A 194 -1.78 4.00 -16.43
C ALA A 194 -2.05 2.48 -16.52
N VAL A 195 -3.17 2.09 -17.12
CA VAL A 195 -3.52 0.67 -17.31
C VAL A 195 -2.55 -0.02 -18.30
N ILE A 196 -2.25 0.62 -19.42
CA ILE A 196 -1.37 0.07 -20.46
C ILE A 196 0.02 -0.23 -19.88
N GLU A 197 0.62 0.74 -19.19
CA GLU A 197 1.97 0.59 -18.66
C GLU A 197 2.03 -0.44 -17.51
N ALA A 198 0.95 -0.58 -16.72
CA ALA A 198 0.84 -1.66 -15.76
C ALA A 198 0.80 -3.05 -16.44
N LEU A 199 -0.07 -3.23 -17.44
CA LEU A 199 -0.22 -4.52 -18.12
C LEU A 199 1.02 -4.93 -18.93
N LYS A 200 1.84 -3.98 -19.39
CA LYS A 200 3.09 -4.30 -20.11
C LYS A 200 4.11 -5.05 -19.25
N ILE A 201 4.08 -4.86 -17.93
CA ILE A 201 5.06 -5.45 -17.02
C ILE A 201 4.54 -6.65 -16.24
N ILE A 202 3.22 -6.83 -16.15
CA ILE A 202 2.62 -7.98 -15.48
C ILE A 202 2.82 -9.23 -16.37
N PRO A 203 3.24 -10.38 -15.80
CA PRO A 203 3.39 -11.62 -16.54
C PRO A 203 2.08 -12.00 -17.26
N LYS A 204 2.18 -12.41 -18.53
CA LYS A 204 1.02 -12.79 -19.34
C LYS A 204 0.33 -14.04 -18.78
N ASN A 205 -0.94 -14.21 -19.15
CA ASN A 205 -1.84 -15.29 -18.73
C ASN A 205 -2.14 -15.31 -17.22
N THR A 206 -2.11 -14.15 -16.57
CA THR A 206 -2.46 -14.01 -15.15
C THR A 206 -3.79 -13.30 -14.98
N ARG A 207 -4.37 -13.44 -13.79
CA ARG A 207 -5.57 -12.70 -13.39
C ARG A 207 -5.19 -11.31 -12.90
N VAL A 208 -5.90 -10.29 -13.35
CA VAL A 208 -5.69 -8.90 -12.92
C VAL A 208 -7.01 -8.29 -12.48
N GLU A 209 -7.10 -7.93 -11.21
CA GLU A 209 -8.18 -7.13 -10.68
C GLU A 209 -7.80 -5.64 -10.74
N LEU A 210 -8.41 -4.92 -11.68
CA LEU A 210 -8.16 -3.51 -11.95
C LEU A 210 -9.08 -2.62 -11.11
N TYR A 211 -8.49 -1.76 -10.31
CA TYR A 211 -9.13 -0.75 -9.48
C TYR A 211 -8.90 0.63 -10.09
N SER A 212 -9.97 1.34 -10.44
CA SER A 212 -9.91 2.73 -10.93
C SER A 212 -11.19 3.47 -10.59
N ASP A 213 -11.13 4.79 -10.42
CA ASP A 213 -12.30 5.64 -10.32
C ASP A 213 -12.81 6.11 -11.70
N SER A 214 -12.00 5.95 -12.75
CA SER A 214 -12.34 6.31 -14.13
C SER A 214 -13.44 5.42 -14.70
N THR A 215 -14.63 6.01 -14.79
CA THR A 215 -15.74 5.39 -15.53
C THR A 215 -15.42 5.23 -17.02
N TYR A 216 -14.54 6.05 -17.58
CA TYR A 216 -14.15 5.97 -18.98
C TYR A 216 -13.34 4.71 -19.27
N VAL A 217 -12.34 4.42 -18.42
CA VAL A 217 -11.54 3.19 -18.50
C VAL A 217 -12.40 1.96 -18.26
N LEU A 218 -13.13 1.92 -17.14
CA LEU A 218 -13.87 0.72 -16.74
C LEU A 218 -14.97 0.36 -17.74
N ASN A 219 -15.75 1.34 -18.22
CA ASN A 219 -16.78 1.07 -19.23
C ASN A 219 -16.19 0.74 -20.60
N GLY A 220 -15.07 1.37 -20.97
CA GLY A 220 -14.43 1.09 -22.24
C GLY A 220 -13.91 -0.33 -22.34
N LEU A 221 -13.22 -0.80 -21.29
CA LEU A 221 -12.72 -2.17 -21.18
C LEU A 221 -13.86 -3.21 -21.11
N SER A 222 -14.87 -2.97 -20.27
CA SER A 222 -15.93 -3.97 -20.04
C SER A 222 -17.02 -4.00 -21.11
N ASN A 223 -17.34 -2.88 -21.75
CA ASN A 223 -18.54 -2.76 -22.58
C ASN A 223 -18.30 -2.25 -24.02
N TRP A 224 -17.34 -1.34 -24.23
CA TRP A 224 -17.27 -0.61 -25.51
C TRP A 224 -16.30 -1.23 -26.52
N ILE A 225 -15.18 -1.77 -26.07
CA ILE A 225 -14.07 -2.21 -26.93
C ILE A 225 -14.50 -3.23 -28.00
N GLU A 226 -15.31 -4.23 -27.60
CA GLU A 226 -15.85 -5.24 -28.50
C GLU A 226 -16.87 -4.68 -29.51
N GLY A 227 -17.59 -3.62 -29.14
CA GLY A 227 -18.45 -2.88 -30.06
C GLY A 227 -17.63 -2.08 -31.09
N TRP A 228 -16.57 -1.41 -30.64
CA TRP A 228 -15.71 -0.62 -31.51
C TRP A 228 -14.93 -1.50 -32.50
N LYS A 229 -14.40 -2.65 -32.06
CA LYS A 229 -13.72 -3.62 -32.94
C LYS A 229 -14.62 -4.09 -34.07
N ARG A 230 -15.86 -4.49 -33.75
CA ARG A 230 -16.86 -4.91 -34.77
C ARG A 230 -17.20 -3.80 -35.75
N ASN A 231 -17.19 -2.55 -35.31
CA ASN A 231 -17.48 -1.38 -36.14
C ASN A 231 -16.23 -0.75 -36.79
N GLY A 232 -15.10 -1.45 -36.79
CA GLY A 232 -13.86 -0.97 -37.41
C GLY A 232 -13.29 0.29 -36.75
N TRP A 233 -13.39 0.37 -35.42
CA TRP A 233 -12.95 1.48 -34.57
C TRP A 233 -13.61 2.83 -34.90
N LYS A 234 -14.91 2.78 -35.22
CA LYS A 234 -15.73 3.97 -35.50
C LYS A 234 -16.91 4.07 -34.54
N THR A 235 -17.25 5.31 -34.21
CA THR A 235 -18.47 5.66 -33.48
C THR A 235 -19.70 5.53 -34.37
N ALA A 236 -20.91 5.60 -33.79
CA ALA A 236 -22.17 5.61 -34.56
C ALA A 236 -22.24 6.74 -35.61
N ALA A 237 -21.54 7.85 -35.35
CA ALA A 237 -21.40 8.97 -36.29
C ALA A 237 -20.36 8.72 -37.40
N LYS A 238 -19.83 7.50 -37.55
CA LYS A 238 -18.78 7.09 -38.50
C LYS A 238 -17.43 7.81 -38.35
N LYS A 239 -17.24 8.53 -37.24
CA LYS A 239 -15.96 9.14 -36.88
C LYS A 239 -15.09 8.14 -36.13
N ALA A 240 -13.77 8.31 -36.19
CA ALA A 240 -12.82 7.55 -35.37
C ALA A 240 -13.18 7.66 -33.87
N VAL A 241 -12.94 6.59 -33.13
CA VAL A 241 -13.11 6.59 -31.67
C VAL A 241 -12.07 7.51 -31.03
N ALA A 242 -12.46 8.26 -30.00
CA ALA A 242 -11.50 9.10 -29.28
C ALA A 242 -10.47 8.22 -28.55
N ASN A 243 -9.19 8.63 -28.57
CA ASN A 243 -8.07 7.86 -28.02
C ASN A 243 -7.94 6.44 -28.60
N GLN A 244 -8.37 6.25 -29.85
CA GLN A 244 -8.33 4.96 -30.54
C GLN A 244 -6.95 4.30 -30.50
N ASP A 245 -5.88 5.10 -30.59
CA ASP A 245 -4.49 4.65 -30.51
C ASP A 245 -4.18 3.91 -29.21
N LEU A 246 -4.64 4.44 -28.07
CA LEU A 246 -4.45 3.81 -26.76
C LEU A 246 -5.41 2.64 -26.55
N TRP A 247 -6.65 2.74 -27.02
CA TRP A 247 -7.60 1.65 -26.92
C TRP A 247 -7.18 0.41 -27.73
N GLN A 248 -6.60 0.60 -28.91
CA GLN A 248 -6.08 -0.51 -29.72
C GLN A 248 -4.90 -1.21 -29.04
N GLN A 249 -4.01 -0.45 -28.40
CA GLN A 249 -2.92 -1.02 -27.61
C GLN A 249 -3.46 -1.78 -26.39
N LEU A 250 -4.44 -1.21 -25.69
CA LEU A 250 -5.03 -1.82 -24.53
C LEU A 250 -5.82 -3.08 -24.86
N ASP A 251 -6.55 -3.13 -26.00
CA ASP A 251 -7.22 -4.34 -26.51
C ASP A 251 -6.23 -5.47 -26.80
N GLN A 252 -5.10 -5.12 -27.41
CA GLN A 252 -4.07 -6.11 -27.73
C GLN A 252 -3.47 -6.70 -26.44
N LEU A 253 -3.15 -5.84 -25.47
CA LEU A 253 -2.59 -6.28 -24.20
C LEU A 253 -3.60 -7.06 -23.36
N SER A 254 -4.85 -6.59 -23.26
CA SER A 254 -5.87 -7.21 -22.41
C SER A 254 -6.19 -8.64 -22.81
N SER A 255 -6.00 -9.02 -24.08
CA SER A 255 -6.20 -10.38 -24.57
C SER A 255 -5.27 -11.42 -23.91
N ASP A 256 -4.15 -10.98 -23.33
CA ASP A 256 -3.20 -11.85 -22.62
C ASP A 256 -3.58 -12.05 -21.13
N PHE A 257 -4.67 -11.46 -20.62
CA PHE A 257 -5.02 -11.47 -19.19
C PHE A 257 -6.48 -11.83 -18.92
N GLU A 258 -6.74 -12.38 -17.73
CA GLU A 258 -8.10 -12.45 -17.19
C GLU A 258 -8.38 -11.17 -16.37
N LEU A 259 -9.03 -10.19 -16.99
CA LEU A 259 -9.31 -8.90 -16.36
C LEU A 259 -10.65 -8.91 -15.62
N THR A 260 -10.61 -8.52 -14.35
CA THR A 260 -11.80 -8.14 -13.57
C THR A 260 -11.70 -6.68 -13.13
N TYR A 261 -12.83 -6.01 -12.97
CA TYR A 261 -12.87 -4.56 -12.78
C TYR A 261 -13.57 -4.20 -11.48
N GLN A 262 -12.97 -3.32 -10.69
CA GLN A 262 -13.54 -2.73 -9.48
C GLN A 262 -13.55 -1.21 -9.61
N LYS A 263 -14.74 -0.63 -9.46
CA LYS A 263 -14.87 0.82 -9.39
C LYS A 263 -14.60 1.28 -7.96
N VAL A 264 -13.56 2.08 -7.78
CA VAL A 264 -13.31 2.80 -6.53
C VAL A 264 -13.91 4.20 -6.60
N LYS A 265 -14.14 4.80 -5.44
CA LYS A 265 -14.61 6.19 -5.36
C LYS A 265 -13.39 7.10 -5.30
N GLY A 266 -13.33 8.11 -6.16
CA GLY A 266 -12.30 9.14 -6.05
C GLY A 266 -12.34 9.80 -4.66
N HIS A 267 -11.17 9.98 -4.06
CA HIS A 267 -10.97 10.63 -2.76
C HIS A 267 -11.79 10.03 -1.60
N SER A 268 -11.98 8.71 -1.59
CA SER A 268 -12.72 8.02 -0.52
C SER A 268 -11.86 7.49 0.64
N GLY A 269 -10.56 7.82 0.68
CA GLY A 269 -9.63 7.27 1.67
C GLY A 269 -9.14 5.85 1.35
N ASP A 270 -9.26 5.43 0.08
CA ASP A 270 -8.59 4.21 -0.38
C ASP A 270 -7.12 4.54 -0.60
N GLN A 271 -6.26 3.98 0.24
CA GLN A 271 -4.83 4.27 0.26
C GLN A 271 -4.17 4.16 -1.11
N PHE A 272 -4.47 3.11 -1.89
CA PHE A 272 -3.79 2.89 -3.16
C PHE A 272 -4.34 3.77 -4.26
N ASN A 273 -5.64 4.07 -4.24
CA ASN A 273 -6.23 5.05 -5.15
C ASN A 273 -5.70 6.47 -4.87
N ASP A 274 -5.63 6.88 -3.60
CA ASP A 274 -5.08 8.18 -3.22
C ASP A 274 -3.58 8.26 -3.56
N GLU A 275 -2.85 7.14 -3.46
CA GLU A 275 -1.45 7.07 -3.87
C GLU A 275 -1.27 7.28 -5.37
N VAL A 276 -2.03 6.58 -6.22
CA VAL A 276 -1.91 6.77 -7.68
C VAL A 276 -2.36 8.16 -8.12
N ASP A 277 -3.35 8.78 -7.47
CA ASP A 277 -3.75 10.18 -7.71
C ASP A 277 -2.59 11.15 -7.43
N ILE A 278 -1.96 11.01 -6.25
CA ILE A 278 -0.81 11.84 -5.86
C ILE A 278 0.36 11.65 -6.85
N LEU A 279 0.66 10.41 -7.24
CA LEU A 279 1.74 10.12 -8.16
C LEU A 279 1.48 10.69 -9.55
N ALA A 280 0.27 10.49 -10.09
CA ALA A 280 -0.12 11.01 -11.40
C ALA A 280 -0.03 12.54 -11.43
N LYS A 281 -0.50 13.23 -10.38
CA LYS A 281 -0.37 14.69 -10.25
C LYS A 281 1.08 15.14 -10.20
N LYS A 282 1.91 14.47 -9.39
CA LYS A 282 3.35 14.77 -9.31
C LYS A 282 4.05 14.60 -10.65
N GLU A 283 3.74 13.55 -11.42
CA GLU A 283 4.31 13.36 -12.75
C GLU A 283 3.89 14.47 -13.72
N ALA A 284 2.63 14.92 -13.66
CA ALA A 284 2.15 16.01 -14.49
C ALA A 284 2.86 17.35 -14.17
N GLU A 285 3.22 17.58 -12.91
CA GLU A 285 3.92 18.79 -12.43
C GLU A 285 5.42 18.82 -12.77
N LYS A 286 6.02 17.68 -13.13
CA LYS A 286 7.47 17.59 -13.42
C LYS A 286 7.89 18.25 -14.74
N ILE A 287 6.94 18.55 -15.64
CA ILE A 287 7.19 18.84 -17.07
C ILE A 287 6.60 20.16 -17.56
#